data_AF-A0A800H995-F1
#
_entry.id   AF-A0A800H995-F1
#
_cell.length_a   1.000
_cell.length_b   1.000
_cell.length_c   1.000
_cell.angle_alpha   90.00
_cell.angle_beta   90.00
_cell.angle_gamma   90.00
#
_symmetry.space_group_name_H-M   'P 1'
#
loop_
_entity.id
_entity.type
_entity.pdbx_description
1 polymer ?
#
loop_
_entity_poly.entity_id
_entity_poly.type
_entity_poly.pdbx_seq_one_letter_code
_entity_poly.pdbx_strand_id
1 'polypeptide(L)'
;MKYNYLFNILLLSSLLAIDKTYIQQHKPSIDPFRQMSAAKIGDNPFPPNPMGDRAKGFVDQGRVKTAITNYGSFINWDAHPSGIWGDYSYLPAVSFIAGVPGHSNTANYTWENLETVVDEEGVPKYSLWASTNAYEAWYPTSGDTVFKGLLFDLGNDEGIYLPDNEKSSLEEFDSDRLFMFDHENHKIILSTFGEMDPSNTGTRIGFIYPWALRPKLITRESSFDFYDYGPDLEEWTDDDNYVY
;
A
#
# COMPACT_ATOMS: atom_id res chain seq x y z
N MET A 1 26.78 -61.51 -11.59
CA MET A 1 25.97 -60.33 -12.00
C MET A 1 25.06 -59.74 -10.90
N LYS A 2 24.66 -60.44 -9.83
CA LYS A 2 23.76 -59.87 -8.79
C LYS A 2 24.41 -58.88 -7.80
N TYR A 3 25.71 -59.02 -7.49
CA TYR A 3 26.40 -58.14 -6.53
C TYR A 3 26.68 -56.72 -7.05
N ASN A 4 26.84 -56.54 -8.36
CA ASN A 4 27.14 -55.22 -8.93
C ASN A 4 25.92 -54.28 -8.88
N TYR A 5 24.70 -54.80 -8.91
CA TYR A 5 23.49 -53.97 -8.79
C TYR A 5 23.28 -53.47 -7.37
N LEU A 6 23.56 -54.29 -6.35
CA LEU A 6 23.48 -53.89 -4.94
C LEU A 6 24.49 -52.79 -4.59
N PHE A 7 25.72 -52.89 -5.13
CA PHE A 7 26.74 -51.86 -4.92
C PHE A 7 26.34 -50.53 -5.56
N ASN A 8 25.79 -50.56 -6.78
CA ASN A 8 25.30 -49.35 -7.45
C ASN A 8 24.09 -48.72 -6.75
N ILE A 9 23.17 -49.52 -6.19
CA ILE A 9 22.03 -49.00 -5.42
C ILE A 9 22.50 -48.31 -4.13
N LEU A 10 23.51 -48.86 -3.45
CA LEU A 10 24.06 -48.28 -2.22
C LEU A 10 24.84 -46.97 -2.47
N LEU A 11 25.42 -46.82 -3.66
CA LEU A 11 26.13 -45.60 -4.08
C LEU A 11 25.16 -44.51 -4.55
N LEU A 12 23.99 -44.89 -5.08
CA LEU A 12 22.95 -43.94 -5.47
C LEU A 12 22.20 -43.39 -4.25
N SER A 13 22.01 -44.19 -3.20
CA SER A 13 21.36 -43.74 -1.95
C SER A 13 22.24 -42.81 -1.12
N SER A 14 23.57 -42.92 -1.20
CA SER A 14 24.49 -41.96 -0.57
C SER A 14 24.55 -40.62 -1.30
N LEU A 15 24.33 -40.59 -2.62
CA LEU A 15 24.24 -39.36 -3.41
C LEU A 15 22.93 -38.59 -3.18
N LEU A 16 21.85 -39.27 -2.80
CA LEU A 16 20.55 -38.67 -2.47
C LEU A 16 20.36 -38.41 -0.97
N ALA A 17 21.35 -38.74 -0.13
CA ALA A 17 21.31 -38.42 1.28
C ALA A 17 21.54 -36.91 1.45
N ILE A 18 20.46 -36.17 1.71
CA ILE A 18 20.53 -34.75 2.09
C ILE A 18 21.38 -34.62 3.34
N ASP A 19 22.44 -33.82 3.24
CA ASP A 19 23.31 -33.50 4.35
C ASP A 19 22.51 -32.79 5.44
N LYS A 20 22.52 -33.34 6.66
CA LYS A 20 21.82 -32.72 7.81
C LYS A 20 22.38 -31.34 8.15
N THR A 21 23.62 -31.03 7.76
CA THR A 21 24.20 -29.70 7.93
C THR A 21 23.55 -28.65 7.01
N TYR A 22 23.08 -29.05 5.83
CA TYR A 22 22.34 -28.17 4.91
C TYR A 22 21.02 -27.67 5.51
N ILE A 23 20.32 -28.55 6.25
CA ILE A 23 19.08 -28.23 6.98
C ILE A 23 19.35 -27.29 8.17
N GLN A 24 20.52 -27.39 8.81
CA GLN A 24 20.88 -26.52 9.94
C GLN A 24 21.29 -25.11 9.49
N GLN A 25 21.90 -24.95 8.31
CA GLN A 25 22.27 -23.63 7.77
C GLN A 25 21.07 -22.81 7.28
N HIS A 26 19.94 -23.47 6.96
CA HIS A 26 18.73 -22.83 6.46
C HIS A 26 17.58 -22.79 7.47
N LYS A 27 17.85 -22.97 8.77
CA LYS A 27 16.85 -22.54 9.76
C LYS A 27 16.78 -21.02 9.67
N PRO A 28 15.64 -20.42 9.26
CA PRO A 28 15.51 -18.98 9.30
C PRO A 28 15.82 -18.55 10.74
N SER A 29 16.78 -17.64 10.90
CA SER A 29 17.02 -17.01 12.19
C SER A 29 15.72 -16.34 12.58
N ILE A 30 15.02 -16.89 13.57
CA ILE A 30 13.86 -16.22 14.15
C ILE A 30 14.44 -15.01 14.85
N ASP A 31 14.25 -13.83 14.23
CA ASP A 31 14.62 -12.57 14.86
C ASP A 31 13.82 -12.45 16.17
N PRO A 32 14.47 -12.43 17.34
CA PRO A 32 13.79 -12.30 18.63
C PRO A 32 13.09 -10.94 18.80
N PHE A 33 13.38 -9.96 17.94
CA PHE A 33 12.73 -8.67 17.88
C PHE A 33 11.69 -8.56 16.76
N ARG A 34 11.38 -9.68 16.10
CA ARG A 34 10.29 -9.72 15.12
C ARG A 34 8.98 -9.46 15.86
N GLN A 35 8.53 -8.22 15.83
CA GLN A 35 7.23 -7.88 16.36
C GLN A 35 6.16 -8.58 15.51
N MET A 36 5.31 -9.36 16.18
CA MET A 36 4.19 -10.04 15.54
C MET A 36 3.01 -9.09 15.28
N SER A 37 3.04 -7.90 15.87
CA SER A 37 2.10 -6.80 15.68
C SER A 37 2.86 -5.55 15.27
N ALA A 38 2.20 -4.64 14.54
CA ALA A 38 2.73 -3.29 14.36
C ALA A 38 2.90 -2.64 15.75
N ALA A 39 4.01 -1.92 15.97
CA ALA A 39 4.19 -1.12 17.18
C ALA A 39 3.12 -0.02 17.22
N LYS A 40 2.34 0.04 18.30
CA LYS A 40 1.37 1.11 18.51
C LYS A 40 2.05 2.39 19.00
N ILE A 41 1.43 3.54 18.75
CA ILE A 41 1.90 4.82 19.30
C ILE A 41 1.87 4.74 20.83
N GLY A 42 3.05 4.79 21.45
CA GLY A 42 3.21 4.69 22.92
C GLY A 42 3.58 3.30 23.45
N ASP A 43 3.66 2.27 22.61
CA ASP A 43 4.11 0.92 23.03
C ASP A 43 5.57 0.90 23.51
N ASN A 44 6.38 1.83 23.00
CA ASN A 44 7.77 1.97 23.39
C ASN A 44 7.90 3.07 24.45
N PRO A 45 8.49 2.75 25.63
CA PRO A 45 8.76 3.78 26.63
C PRO A 45 9.75 4.79 26.07
N PHE A 46 9.71 6.02 26.59
CA PHE A 46 10.71 7.03 26.25
C PHE A 46 12.12 6.47 26.45
N PRO A 47 13.06 6.75 25.51
CA PRO A 47 14.42 6.25 25.62
C PRO A 47 15.02 6.62 26.99
N PRO A 48 15.57 5.65 27.75
CA PRO A 48 16.13 5.93 29.08
C PRO A 48 17.40 6.79 29.01
N ASN A 49 18.00 6.91 27.82
CA ASN A 49 19.19 7.71 27.58
C ASN A 49 18.88 8.85 26.60
N PRO A 50 19.00 10.13 27.01
CA PRO A 50 18.80 11.27 26.11
C PRO A 50 19.82 11.35 24.97
N MET A 51 20.96 10.64 25.05
CA MET A 51 21.87 10.49 23.91
C MET A 51 21.36 9.53 22.82
N GLY A 52 20.40 8.65 23.14
CA GLY A 52 19.73 7.78 22.16
C GLY A 52 18.60 8.48 21.40
N ASP A 53 18.10 9.59 21.96
CA ASP A 53 17.00 10.40 21.40
C ASP A 53 17.53 11.61 20.63
N ARG A 54 18.46 11.37 19.69
CA ARG A 54 19.07 12.43 18.86
C ARG A 54 18.34 12.64 17.53
N ALA A 55 17.41 11.75 17.18
CA ALA A 55 16.60 11.86 15.98
C ALA A 55 15.22 12.41 16.34
N LYS A 56 15.09 13.75 16.37
CA LYS A 56 13.77 14.39 16.37
C LYS A 56 13.18 14.29 14.97
N GLY A 57 12.21 13.41 14.78
CA GLY A 57 11.39 13.38 13.56
C GLY A 57 10.41 14.56 13.56
N PHE A 58 10.57 15.50 12.64
CA PHE A 58 9.66 16.65 12.47
C PHE A 58 8.48 16.33 11.53
N VAL A 59 8.10 15.06 11.39
CA VAL A 59 7.03 14.62 10.49
C VAL A 59 5.68 15.23 10.90
N ASP A 60 5.40 15.31 12.20
CA ASP A 60 4.10 15.78 12.71
C ASP A 60 3.86 17.30 12.65
N GLN A 61 4.89 18.11 12.41
CA GLN A 61 4.74 19.58 12.44
C GLN A 61 4.49 20.19 11.05
N GLY A 62 4.41 19.37 9.99
CA GLY A 62 4.01 19.81 8.64
C GLY A 62 4.91 20.91 8.03
N ARG A 63 6.12 21.13 8.55
CA ARG A 63 7.03 22.21 8.13
C ARG A 63 8.45 21.69 7.98
N VAL A 64 8.68 20.81 7.02
CA VAL A 64 10.03 20.52 6.57
C VAL A 64 10.41 21.56 5.51
N LYS A 65 11.25 22.54 5.87
CA LYS A 65 11.90 23.42 4.89
C LYS A 65 13.22 22.77 4.49
N THR A 66 13.23 22.06 3.36
CA THR A 66 14.48 21.54 2.78
C THR A 66 15.01 22.52 1.75
N ALA A 67 16.32 22.76 1.77
CA ALA A 67 17.01 23.47 0.69
C ALA A 67 18.02 22.49 0.09
N ILE A 68 17.77 22.04 -1.14
CA ILE A 68 18.70 21.18 -1.87
C ILE A 68 19.73 22.09 -2.53
N THR A 69 20.94 22.15 -1.98
CA THR A 69 22.09 22.76 -2.65
C THR A 69 22.98 21.65 -3.19
N ASN A 70 23.04 21.52 -4.52
CA ASN A 70 23.97 20.63 -5.18
C ASN A 70 25.29 21.39 -5.40
N TYR A 71 26.39 20.91 -4.79
CA TYR A 71 27.72 21.41 -5.09
C TYR A 71 28.76 20.28 -5.02
N GLY A 72 29.19 19.79 -6.19
CA GLY A 72 30.40 19.00 -6.37
C GLY A 72 30.43 17.62 -5.70
N SER A 73 31.37 16.79 -6.14
CA SER A 73 31.66 15.49 -5.51
C SER A 73 32.71 15.68 -4.43
N PHE A 74 32.35 15.82 -3.14
CA PHE A 74 33.30 15.63 -2.04
C PHE A 74 32.65 15.26 -0.68
N ILE A 75 33.29 14.25 -0.05
CA ILE A 75 33.42 13.92 1.39
C ILE A 75 32.65 12.68 1.92
N ASN A 76 33.42 11.60 2.12
CA ASN A 76 33.16 10.44 2.95
C ASN A 76 33.34 10.77 4.45
N TRP A 77 32.66 10.02 5.33
CA TRP A 77 32.74 10.14 6.80
C TRP A 77 34.16 10.00 7.38
N ASP A 78 35.11 9.52 6.57
CA ASP A 78 36.49 9.21 6.99
C ASP A 78 37.40 10.45 7.10
N ALA A 79 36.93 11.64 6.71
CA ALA A 79 37.74 12.87 6.74
C ALA A 79 37.12 13.91 7.71
N HIS A 80 37.85 14.21 8.79
CA HIS A 80 37.49 15.24 9.77
C HIS A 80 38.40 16.47 9.65
N PRO A 81 37.89 17.69 9.88
CA PRO A 81 36.55 18.00 10.40
C PRO A 81 35.48 18.04 9.30
N SER A 82 34.42 17.26 9.49
CA SER A 82 33.20 17.29 8.69
C SER A 82 32.30 18.42 9.16
N GLY A 83 32.65 19.66 8.83
CA GLY A 83 31.86 20.84 9.19
C GLY A 83 31.77 21.83 8.04
N ILE A 84 30.56 22.34 7.79
CA ILE A 84 30.39 23.63 7.12
C ILE A 84 29.85 24.63 8.14
N TRP A 85 30.45 25.83 8.10
CA TRP A 85 30.07 27.10 8.72
C TRP A 85 29.00 27.10 9.84
N GLY A 86 29.46 27.37 11.07
CA GLY A 86 28.59 27.56 12.23
C GLY A 86 28.12 26.24 12.85
N ASP A 87 26.82 26.16 13.16
CA ASP A 87 26.17 25.02 13.82
C ASP A 87 25.61 23.98 12.82
N TYR A 88 25.97 24.05 11.54
CA TYR A 88 25.45 23.17 10.48
C TYR A 88 26.44 22.03 10.15
N SER A 89 25.93 20.84 9.84
CA SER A 89 26.75 19.68 9.47
C SER A 89 26.11 18.88 8.33
N TYR A 90 26.91 18.06 7.67
CA TYR A 90 26.45 17.16 6.61
C TYR A 90 25.77 15.93 7.21
N LEU A 91 24.62 15.55 6.65
CA LEU A 91 24.03 14.23 6.85
C LEU A 91 24.39 13.37 5.63
N PRO A 92 25.33 12.41 5.74
CA PRO A 92 25.57 11.47 4.67
C PRO A 92 24.38 10.51 4.53
N ALA A 93 24.12 10.06 3.30
CA ALA A 93 23.11 9.05 2.99
C ALA A 93 21.66 9.40 3.40
N VAL A 94 21.23 10.64 3.18
CA VAL A 94 19.81 11.00 3.31
C VAL A 94 19.06 10.54 2.06
N SER A 95 18.07 9.68 2.25
CA SER A 95 17.07 9.36 1.22
C SER A 95 15.83 10.22 1.45
N PHE A 96 15.32 10.83 0.38
CA PHE A 96 14.05 11.56 0.41
C PHE A 96 13.04 10.82 -0.46
N ILE A 97 11.83 10.63 0.05
CA ILE A 97 10.68 10.20 -0.75
C ILE A 97 9.86 11.46 -1.01
N ALA A 98 9.79 11.89 -2.26
CA ALA A 98 8.99 13.02 -2.69
C ALA A 98 7.78 12.52 -3.48
N GLY A 99 6.59 12.62 -2.89
CA GLY A 99 5.29 12.37 -3.53
C GLY A 99 5.08 10.93 -3.97
N VAL A 100 4.56 10.08 -3.08
CA VAL A 100 3.99 8.79 -3.49
C VAL A 100 2.54 9.03 -3.90
N PRO A 101 2.09 8.60 -5.09
CA PRO A 101 0.70 8.79 -5.50
C PRO A 101 -0.24 8.10 -4.51
N GLY A 102 -1.36 8.78 -4.19
CA GLY A 102 -2.37 8.23 -3.28
C GLY A 102 -3.32 7.23 -3.95
N HIS A 103 -3.42 7.27 -5.29
CA HIS A 103 -4.28 6.37 -6.06
C HIS A 103 -3.66 6.03 -7.42
N SER A 104 -4.14 4.94 -8.02
CA SER A 104 -3.94 4.59 -9.43
C SER A 104 -5.23 4.89 -10.21
N ASN A 105 -5.17 5.70 -11.26
CA ASN A 105 -6.35 6.03 -12.05
C ASN A 105 -6.88 4.80 -12.82
N THR A 106 -8.20 4.65 -12.92
CA THR A 106 -8.80 3.51 -13.65
C THR A 106 -8.46 3.49 -15.14
N ALA A 107 -8.08 4.64 -15.70
CA ALA A 107 -7.63 4.78 -17.08
C ALA A 107 -6.36 3.98 -17.41
N ASN A 108 -5.62 3.52 -16.39
CA ASN A 108 -4.46 2.65 -16.58
C ASN A 108 -4.84 1.20 -16.93
N TYR A 109 -6.13 0.84 -16.80
CA TYR A 109 -6.63 -0.51 -17.03
C TYR A 109 -7.61 -0.54 -18.22
N THR A 110 -7.78 -1.72 -18.80
CA THR A 110 -8.72 -1.94 -19.91
C THR A 110 -10.07 -2.39 -19.40
N TRP A 111 -11.14 -1.74 -19.86
CA TRP A 111 -12.51 -2.01 -19.43
C TRP A 111 -13.38 -2.50 -20.59
N GLU A 112 -14.24 -3.48 -20.31
CA GLU A 112 -15.25 -4.01 -21.21
C GLU A 112 -16.63 -3.53 -20.74
N ASN A 113 -17.43 -2.94 -21.64
CA ASN A 113 -18.80 -2.55 -21.32
C ASN A 113 -19.67 -3.81 -21.23
N LEU A 114 -20.34 -4.01 -20.09
CA LEU A 114 -21.30 -5.11 -19.90
C LEU A 114 -22.71 -4.69 -20.30
N GLU A 115 -23.15 -3.56 -19.75
CA GLU A 115 -24.51 -3.05 -19.93
C GLU A 115 -24.52 -1.54 -19.74
N THR A 116 -25.45 -0.87 -20.42
CA THR A 116 -25.76 0.54 -20.20
C THR A 116 -27.25 0.66 -19.92
N VAL A 117 -27.58 1.11 -18.71
CA VAL A 117 -28.95 1.27 -18.26
C VAL A 117 -29.45 2.66 -18.64
N VAL A 118 -30.53 2.71 -19.40
CA VAL A 118 -31.15 3.94 -19.91
C VAL A 118 -32.49 4.20 -19.22
N ASP A 119 -32.85 5.48 -19.09
CA ASP A 119 -34.16 5.91 -18.57
C ASP A 119 -35.27 5.78 -19.62
N GLU A 120 -36.52 6.06 -19.25
CA GLU A 120 -37.70 6.03 -20.14
C GLU A 120 -37.56 6.95 -21.36
N GLU A 121 -36.80 8.04 -21.26
CA GLU A 121 -36.47 8.94 -22.39
C GLU A 121 -35.25 8.51 -23.22
N GLY A 122 -34.60 7.38 -22.89
CA GLY A 122 -33.42 6.88 -23.60
C GLY A 122 -32.12 7.59 -23.23
N VAL A 123 -32.08 8.31 -22.11
CA VAL A 123 -30.86 8.93 -21.58
C VAL A 123 -30.11 7.90 -20.72
N PRO A 124 -28.80 7.69 -20.91
CA PRO A 124 -28.03 6.74 -20.11
C PRO A 124 -27.93 7.23 -18.65
N LYS A 125 -28.39 6.40 -17.71
CA LYS A 125 -28.34 6.65 -16.27
C LYS A 125 -26.99 6.22 -15.69
N TYR A 126 -26.60 4.98 -15.95
CA TYR A 126 -25.30 4.43 -15.58
C TYR A 126 -24.90 3.28 -16.50
N SER A 127 -23.60 3.03 -16.60
CA SER A 127 -23.03 1.91 -17.36
C SER A 127 -22.21 1.00 -16.45
N LEU A 128 -22.28 -0.30 -16.70
CA LEU A 128 -21.51 -1.33 -16.02
C LEU A 128 -20.30 -1.71 -16.86
N TRP A 129 -19.14 -1.72 -16.20
CA TRP A 129 -17.86 -2.00 -16.84
C TRP A 129 -17.12 -3.07 -16.07
N ALA A 130 -16.52 -4.03 -16.78
CA ALA A 130 -15.73 -5.09 -16.19
C ALA A 130 -14.27 -5.01 -16.64
N SER A 131 -13.34 -5.33 -15.73
CA SER A 131 -11.92 -5.42 -16.06
C SER A 131 -11.23 -6.57 -15.35
N THR A 132 -10.61 -7.45 -16.14
CA THR A 132 -9.71 -8.50 -15.62
C THR A 132 -8.34 -7.95 -15.29
N ASN A 133 -7.81 -7.02 -16.09
CA ASN A 133 -6.48 -6.46 -15.84
C ASN A 133 -6.43 -5.61 -14.56
N ALA A 134 -7.51 -4.88 -14.25
CA ALA A 134 -7.65 -4.19 -12.98
C ALA A 134 -7.63 -5.16 -11.78
N TYR A 135 -8.30 -6.31 -11.92
CA TYR A 135 -8.33 -7.35 -10.89
C TYR A 135 -6.93 -7.93 -10.64
N GLU A 136 -6.21 -8.29 -11.70
CA GLU A 136 -4.84 -8.82 -11.61
C GLU A 136 -3.86 -7.81 -10.98
N ALA A 137 -4.04 -6.51 -11.25
CA ALA A 137 -3.26 -5.45 -10.64
C ALA A 137 -3.59 -5.27 -9.15
N TRP A 138 -4.84 -5.53 -8.75
CA TRP A 138 -5.28 -5.48 -7.36
C TRP A 138 -4.80 -6.69 -6.56
N TYR A 139 -4.92 -7.88 -7.14
CA TYR A 139 -4.59 -9.18 -6.55
C TYR A 139 -3.43 -9.84 -7.31
N PRO A 140 -2.18 -9.40 -7.10
CA PRO A 140 -1.02 -10.00 -7.75
C PRO A 140 -0.82 -11.45 -7.30
N THR A 141 -0.25 -12.30 -8.16
CA THR A 141 -0.01 -13.73 -7.87
C THR A 141 0.97 -13.95 -6.70
N SER A 142 1.79 -12.95 -6.38
CA SER A 142 2.77 -13.01 -5.29
C SER A 142 2.57 -11.84 -4.34
N GLY A 143 1.95 -12.11 -3.19
CA GLY A 143 1.81 -11.12 -2.11
C GLY A 143 0.37 -10.93 -1.67
N ASP A 144 0.16 -9.82 -0.99
CA ASP A 144 -1.15 -9.31 -0.56
C ASP A 144 -1.73 -8.36 -1.64
N THR A 145 -2.89 -7.80 -1.35
CA THR A 145 -3.56 -6.77 -2.16
C THR A 145 -2.72 -5.50 -2.30
N VAL A 146 -2.80 -4.88 -3.46
CA VAL A 146 -2.08 -3.63 -3.77
C VAL A 146 -2.91 -2.40 -3.40
N PHE A 147 -4.23 -2.50 -3.46
CA PHE A 147 -5.17 -1.40 -3.21
C PHE A 147 -6.11 -1.75 -2.06
N LYS A 148 -6.68 -0.72 -1.42
CA LYS A 148 -7.57 -0.86 -0.27
C LYS A 148 -9.00 -0.40 -0.55
N GLY A 149 -9.26 0.34 -1.63
CA GLY A 149 -10.61 0.84 -1.94
C GLY A 149 -10.71 1.56 -3.29
N LEU A 150 -11.93 1.91 -3.70
CA LEU A 150 -12.20 2.76 -4.86
C LEU A 150 -12.49 4.21 -4.44
N LEU A 151 -12.02 5.13 -5.28
CA LEU A 151 -12.19 6.56 -5.13
C LEU A 151 -12.97 7.09 -6.34
N PHE A 152 -14.04 7.83 -6.07
CA PHE A 152 -14.87 8.48 -7.10
C PHE A 152 -14.67 9.99 -7.09
N ASP A 153 -15.09 10.66 -8.17
CA ASP A 153 -15.03 12.12 -8.33
C ASP A 153 -13.65 12.75 -8.04
N LEU A 154 -12.58 12.08 -8.48
CA LEU A 154 -11.21 12.60 -8.38
C LEU A 154 -11.06 14.03 -8.91
N GLY A 155 -10.47 14.91 -8.10
CA GLY A 155 -10.12 16.27 -8.50
C GLY A 155 -9.28 16.99 -7.46
N ASN A 156 -8.28 17.75 -7.91
CA ASN A 156 -7.39 18.55 -7.04
C ASN A 156 -6.78 17.76 -5.86
N ASP A 157 -6.32 16.55 -6.13
CA ASP A 157 -5.78 15.60 -5.14
C ASP A 157 -6.77 15.10 -4.08
N GLU A 158 -8.07 15.42 -4.23
CA GLU A 158 -9.17 14.94 -3.40
C GLU A 158 -10.04 13.92 -4.18
N GLY A 159 -10.89 13.21 -3.45
CA GLY A 159 -11.90 12.30 -4.01
C GLY A 159 -12.87 11.81 -2.94
N ILE A 160 -13.93 11.12 -3.36
CA ILE A 160 -14.96 10.59 -2.47
C ILE A 160 -14.75 9.08 -2.30
N TYR A 161 -14.32 8.68 -1.10
CA TYR A 161 -14.19 7.28 -0.71
C TYR A 161 -15.53 6.78 -0.17
N LEU A 162 -16.09 5.73 -0.78
CA LEU A 162 -17.39 5.16 -0.44
C LEU A 162 -17.27 3.64 -0.22
N PRO A 163 -16.83 3.19 0.96
CA PRO A 163 -16.67 1.76 1.24
C PRO A 163 -18.01 0.99 1.16
N ASP A 164 -19.13 1.62 1.56
CA ASP A 164 -20.47 0.99 1.56
C ASP A 164 -21.04 0.73 0.15
N ASN A 165 -20.38 1.24 -0.89
CA ASN A 165 -20.78 1.05 -2.28
C ASN A 165 -20.25 -0.25 -2.90
N GLU A 166 -19.49 -1.03 -2.14
CA GLU A 166 -19.15 -2.40 -2.53
C GLU A 166 -20.40 -3.29 -2.49
N LYS A 167 -20.68 -3.98 -3.60
CA LYS A 167 -21.82 -4.89 -3.76
C LYS A 167 -21.34 -6.32 -3.87
N SER A 168 -22.17 -7.24 -3.38
CA SER A 168 -21.88 -8.68 -3.44
C SER A 168 -22.40 -9.34 -4.73
N SER A 169 -23.35 -8.70 -5.40
CA SER A 169 -24.02 -9.26 -6.58
C SER A 169 -24.30 -8.18 -7.63
N LEU A 170 -24.44 -8.59 -8.89
CA LEU A 170 -24.70 -7.68 -10.01
C LEU A 170 -26.12 -7.10 -9.95
N GLU A 171 -27.05 -7.82 -9.32
CA GLU A 171 -28.45 -7.43 -9.14
C GLU A 171 -28.62 -6.25 -8.15
N GLU A 172 -27.62 -6.00 -7.31
CA GLU A 172 -27.61 -4.87 -6.37
C GLU A 172 -27.19 -3.53 -7.03
N PHE A 173 -26.82 -3.56 -8.31
CA PHE A 173 -26.45 -2.35 -9.04
C PHE A 173 -27.69 -1.56 -9.47
N ASP A 174 -28.01 -0.50 -8.72
CA ASP A 174 -29.15 0.40 -8.97
C ASP A 174 -28.76 1.85 -9.33
N SER A 175 -27.48 2.21 -9.13
CA SER A 175 -26.92 3.55 -9.37
C SER A 175 -25.49 3.55 -9.90
N ASP A 176 -24.97 4.75 -10.19
CA ASP A 176 -23.55 5.01 -10.41
C ASP A 176 -22.75 4.89 -9.09
N ARG A 177 -21.42 4.83 -9.21
CA ARG A 177 -20.44 4.77 -8.10
C ARG A 177 -20.49 3.51 -7.26
N LEU A 178 -20.98 2.42 -7.82
CA LEU A 178 -21.00 1.10 -7.19
C LEU A 178 -19.88 0.26 -7.78
N PHE A 179 -19.39 -0.71 -7.01
CA PHE A 179 -18.38 -1.63 -7.48
C PHE A 179 -18.53 -3.00 -6.83
N MET A 180 -18.00 -4.03 -7.47
CA MET A 180 -17.92 -5.38 -6.93
C MET A 180 -16.67 -6.10 -7.41
N PHE A 181 -16.24 -7.09 -6.63
CA PHE A 181 -15.17 -8.00 -6.98
C PHE A 181 -15.75 -9.37 -7.34
N ASP A 182 -15.66 -9.74 -8.61
CA ASP A 182 -15.96 -11.09 -9.05
C ASP A 182 -14.69 -11.94 -8.95
N HIS A 183 -14.53 -12.60 -7.80
CA HIS A 183 -13.37 -13.46 -7.55
C HIS A 183 -13.38 -14.75 -8.36
N GLU A 184 -14.54 -15.22 -8.84
CA GLU A 184 -14.66 -16.46 -9.62
C GLU A 184 -14.14 -16.26 -11.04
N ASN A 185 -14.49 -15.13 -11.66
CA ASN A 185 -14.06 -14.79 -13.01
C ASN A 185 -12.83 -13.87 -13.05
N HIS A 186 -12.27 -13.50 -11.89
CA HIS A 186 -11.15 -12.57 -11.74
C HIS A 186 -11.42 -11.22 -12.43
N LYS A 187 -12.56 -10.59 -12.10
CA LYS A 187 -12.96 -9.30 -12.67
C LYS A 187 -13.32 -8.30 -11.57
N ILE A 188 -12.96 -7.04 -11.79
CA ILE A 188 -13.55 -5.91 -11.07
C ILE A 188 -14.67 -5.38 -11.94
N ILE A 189 -15.85 -5.22 -11.36
CA ILE A 189 -17.00 -4.60 -12.04
C ILE A 189 -17.31 -3.29 -11.32
N LEU A 190 -17.50 -2.21 -12.07
CA LEU A 190 -17.88 -0.91 -11.50
C LEU A 190 -18.96 -0.23 -12.34
N SER A 191 -19.72 0.65 -11.70
CA SER A 191 -20.71 1.50 -12.36
C SER A 191 -20.23 2.94 -12.50
N THR A 192 -20.37 3.47 -13.70
CA THR A 192 -20.08 4.87 -14.01
C THR A 192 -21.34 5.64 -14.33
N PHE A 193 -21.31 6.95 -14.12
CA PHE A 193 -22.43 7.82 -14.48
C PHE A 193 -22.58 7.91 -16.00
N GLY A 194 -23.80 7.71 -16.49
CA GLY A 194 -24.08 7.66 -17.93
C GLY A 194 -23.17 6.66 -18.67
N GLU A 195 -22.62 7.06 -19.81
CA GLU A 195 -21.72 6.25 -20.66
C GLU A 195 -20.24 6.57 -20.43
N MET A 196 -19.86 7.07 -19.25
CA MET A 196 -18.46 7.45 -18.99
C MET A 196 -17.56 6.20 -18.95
N ASP A 197 -16.65 6.08 -19.90
CA ASP A 197 -15.70 4.97 -19.99
C ASP A 197 -14.62 5.08 -18.89
N PRO A 198 -14.46 4.10 -17.98
CA PRO A 198 -13.44 4.13 -16.93
C PRO A 198 -12.00 4.10 -17.46
N SER A 199 -11.81 3.75 -18.74
CA SER A 199 -10.53 3.83 -19.46
C SER A 199 -10.11 5.28 -19.73
N ASN A 200 -11.00 6.26 -19.53
CA ASN A 200 -10.72 7.69 -19.68
C ASN A 200 -10.47 8.36 -18.33
N THR A 201 -9.40 9.14 -18.24
CA THR A 201 -9.09 9.96 -17.05
C THR A 201 -10.21 10.94 -16.68
N GLY A 202 -11.04 11.34 -17.65
CA GLY A 202 -12.22 12.19 -17.45
C GLY A 202 -13.30 11.57 -16.56
N THR A 203 -13.30 10.25 -16.38
CA THR A 203 -14.24 9.52 -15.52
C THR A 203 -13.91 9.68 -14.05
N ARG A 204 -12.68 10.10 -13.72
CA ARG A 204 -12.26 10.52 -12.37
C ARG A 204 -12.47 9.43 -11.30
N ILE A 205 -12.16 8.19 -11.64
CA ILE A 205 -12.15 7.05 -10.71
C ILE A 205 -10.70 6.59 -10.50
N GLY A 206 -10.38 6.15 -9.29
CA GLY A 206 -9.08 5.58 -8.98
C GLY A 206 -9.13 4.50 -7.91
N PHE A 207 -8.13 3.62 -7.92
CA PHE A 207 -7.89 2.64 -6.87
C PHE A 207 -6.94 3.22 -5.83
N ILE A 208 -7.36 3.19 -4.57
CA ILE A 208 -6.68 3.82 -3.46
C ILE A 208 -5.54 2.91 -2.98
N TYR A 209 -4.34 3.47 -2.87
CA TYR A 209 -3.24 2.76 -2.21
C TYR A 209 -3.42 2.79 -0.68
N PRO A 210 -3.01 1.74 0.05
CA PRO A 210 -3.20 1.65 1.50
C PRO A 210 -2.67 2.86 2.29
N TRP A 211 -1.53 3.44 1.88
CA TRP A 211 -0.92 4.60 2.55
C TRP A 211 -1.66 5.93 2.31
N ALA A 212 -2.67 5.94 1.44
CA ALA A 212 -3.47 7.13 1.16
C ALA A 212 -4.77 7.16 1.97
N LEU A 213 -5.18 6.04 2.57
CA LEU A 213 -6.26 6.03 3.55
C LEU A 213 -5.69 6.27 4.95
N ARG A 214 -6.43 7.06 5.73
CA ARG A 214 -6.16 7.29 7.14
C ARG A 214 -7.45 7.50 7.92
N PRO A 215 -7.45 7.24 9.22
CA PRO A 215 -8.55 7.67 10.09
C PRO A 215 -8.79 9.18 9.96
N LYS A 216 -10.04 9.60 10.15
CA LYS A 216 -10.43 11.00 10.01
C LYS A 216 -9.78 11.87 11.09
N LEU A 217 -9.16 12.97 10.68
CA LEU A 217 -8.62 13.95 11.63
C LEU A 217 -9.75 14.64 12.39
N ILE A 218 -9.72 14.56 13.73
CA ILE A 218 -10.64 15.26 14.63
C ILE A 218 -10.08 16.66 14.93
N THR A 219 -8.89 16.72 15.51
CA THR A 219 -8.21 17.97 15.89
C THR A 219 -6.71 17.88 15.74
N ARG A 220 -6.09 19.02 15.43
CA ARG A 220 -4.63 19.18 15.39
C ARG A 220 -4.17 19.92 16.62
N GLU A 221 -3.37 19.26 17.46
CA GLU A 221 -2.77 19.87 18.65
C GLU A 221 -1.26 20.07 18.46
N SER A 222 -0.64 20.81 19.39
CA SER A 222 0.79 21.11 19.31
C SER A 222 1.71 19.91 19.54
N SER A 223 1.18 18.86 20.18
CA SER A 223 1.94 17.69 20.60
C SER A 223 1.72 16.49 19.70
N PHE A 224 0.47 16.21 19.32
CA PHE A 224 0.08 15.14 18.42
C PHE A 224 -1.30 15.43 17.81
N ASP A 225 -1.58 14.87 16.64
CA ASP A 225 -2.90 14.97 15.98
C ASP A 225 -3.85 13.91 16.58
N PHE A 226 -5.13 14.25 16.72
CA PHE A 226 -6.18 13.34 17.17
C PHE A 226 -7.01 12.84 16.00
N TYR A 227 -7.17 11.53 15.91
CA TYR A 227 -7.91 10.87 14.85
C TYR A 227 -9.13 10.11 15.39
N ASP A 228 -10.10 9.86 14.51
CA ASP A 228 -11.34 9.13 14.77
C ASP A 228 -11.13 7.63 14.59
N TYR A 229 -10.64 6.99 15.66
CA TYR A 229 -10.34 5.56 15.72
C TYR A 229 -11.56 4.68 16.05
N GLY A 230 -12.77 5.17 15.77
CA GLY A 230 -13.98 4.40 16.03
C GLY A 230 -14.25 4.06 17.51
N PRO A 231 -15.19 3.13 17.77
CA PRO A 231 -15.57 2.70 19.11
C PRO A 231 -14.50 1.99 19.93
N ASP A 232 -13.60 1.22 19.29
CA ASP A 232 -12.57 0.46 20.02
C ASP A 232 -11.35 1.32 20.43
N LEU A 233 -11.21 2.49 19.82
CA LEU A 233 -10.11 3.43 20.02
C LEU A 233 -8.73 2.84 19.67
N GLU A 234 -8.72 1.77 18.87
CA GLU A 234 -7.51 1.16 18.36
C GLU A 234 -7.22 1.67 16.96
N GLU A 235 -5.93 1.90 16.67
CA GLU A 235 -5.53 2.42 15.38
C GLU A 235 -5.46 1.33 14.30
N TRP A 236 -5.88 1.69 13.08
CA TRP A 236 -5.82 0.86 11.88
C TRP A 236 -6.70 -0.39 11.95
N THR A 237 -7.83 -0.28 12.64
CA THR A 237 -8.87 -1.32 12.75
C THR A 237 -9.98 -1.10 11.74
N ASP A 238 -10.89 -2.08 11.60
CA ASP A 238 -11.98 -2.02 10.62
C ASP A 238 -13.11 -1.05 11.03
N ASP A 239 -13.17 -0.61 12.29
CA ASP A 239 -14.16 0.35 12.81
C ASP A 239 -13.70 1.81 12.75
N ASP A 240 -12.45 2.05 12.34
CA ASP A 240 -11.92 3.38 12.08
C ASP A 240 -12.72 4.12 10.99
N ASN A 241 -12.92 5.41 11.20
CA ASN A 241 -13.58 6.26 10.22
C ASN A 241 -12.58 6.73 9.15
N TYR A 242 -12.31 5.87 8.17
CA TYR A 242 -11.32 6.16 7.13
C TYR A 242 -11.75 7.24 6.15
N VAL A 243 -10.79 8.10 5.81
CA VAL A 243 -10.89 9.12 4.76
C VAL A 243 -9.66 9.06 3.86
N TYR A 244 -9.86 9.47 2.61
CA TYR A 244 -8.79 9.74 1.64
C TYR A 244 -8.28 11.18 1.83
#